data_AF-H9FHL6-F1
#
_entry.id   AF-H9FHL6-F1
#
_cell.length_a   1.000
_cell.length_b   1.000
_cell.length_c   1.000
_cell.angle_alpha   90.00
_cell.angle_beta   90.00
_cell.angle_gamma   90.00
#
_symmetry.space_group_name_H-M   'P 1'
#
loop_
_entity.id
_entity.type
_entity.pdbx_description
1 polymer ?
#
loop_
_entity_poly.entity_id
_entity_poly.type
_entity_poly.pdbx_seq_one_letter_code
_entity_poly.pdbx_strand_id
1 'polypeptide(L)'
;AVSVTTGTSEMNAFLDDPEFADIILRAEQAIEVGIFPERISQGSSGSYFVKDPKRKIIGVFKPKSEEPYGQLNPKWTKYVHKVCCPCCFGRGC
;
A
#
# COMPACT_ATOMS: atom_id res chain seq x y z
N ALA A 1 -20.71 5.78 -21.59
CA ALA A 1 -19.23 5.89 -21.67
C ALA A 1 -18.77 6.75 -20.52
N VAL A 2 -18.24 6.15 -19.45
CA VAL A 2 -17.66 6.91 -18.33
C VAL A 2 -16.16 6.95 -18.59
N SER A 3 -15.68 8.11 -19.00
CA SER A 3 -14.26 8.39 -19.16
C SER A 3 -13.65 8.50 -17.76
N VAL A 4 -12.88 7.49 -17.36
CA VAL A 4 -12.07 7.56 -16.13
C VAL A 4 -10.82 8.33 -16.49
N THR A 5 -10.82 9.62 -16.19
CA THR A 5 -9.63 10.45 -16.17
C THR A 5 -8.90 10.22 -14.85
N THR A 6 -8.01 9.23 -14.81
CA THR A 6 -6.98 9.13 -13.75
C THR A 6 -5.62 9.48 -14.36
N GLY A 7 -4.82 10.21 -13.58
CA GLY A 7 -3.76 11.09 -14.07
C GLY A 7 -2.59 10.36 -14.74
N THR A 8 -1.89 11.11 -15.59
CA THR A 8 -0.67 10.71 -16.30
C THR A 8 0.52 10.29 -15.41
N SER A 9 0.39 10.32 -14.08
CA SER A 9 1.38 9.83 -13.11
C SER A 9 1.18 8.37 -12.68
N GLU A 10 0.21 7.65 -13.25
CA GLU A 10 -0.15 6.26 -12.89
C GLU A 10 0.66 5.17 -13.62
N MET A 11 1.54 5.54 -14.53
CA MET A 11 2.34 4.57 -15.28
C MET A 11 3.62 4.26 -14.51
N ASN A 12 3.75 3.01 -14.06
CA ASN A 12 4.91 2.47 -13.33
C ASN A 12 6.14 2.28 -14.25
N ALA A 13 6.62 3.35 -14.88
CA ALA A 13 7.75 3.32 -15.80
C ALA A 13 9.07 3.68 -15.09
N PHE A 14 9.94 2.68 -14.89
CA PHE A 14 11.26 2.82 -14.26
C PHE A 14 12.36 2.52 -15.29
N LEU A 15 12.78 3.54 -16.05
CA LEU A 15 13.77 3.38 -17.14
C LEU A 15 15.21 3.24 -16.63
N ASP A 16 15.46 3.72 -15.44
CA ASP A 16 16.75 3.68 -14.72
C ASP A 16 16.96 2.37 -13.96
N ASP A 17 15.88 1.65 -13.63
CA ASP A 17 15.92 0.36 -12.94
C ASP A 17 15.02 -0.68 -13.64
N PRO A 18 15.56 -1.37 -14.67
CA PRO A 18 14.79 -2.38 -15.40
C PRO A 18 14.45 -3.62 -14.55
N GLU A 19 15.24 -3.93 -13.52
CA GLU A 19 14.95 -5.05 -12.62
C GLU A 19 13.73 -4.73 -11.74
N PHE A 20 13.67 -3.51 -11.23
CA PHE A 20 12.50 -3.03 -10.49
C PHE A 20 11.26 -2.94 -11.39
N ALA A 21 11.40 -2.44 -12.61
CA ALA A 21 10.31 -2.41 -13.58
C ALA A 21 9.70 -3.80 -13.82
N ASP A 22 10.54 -4.84 -13.95
CA ASP A 22 10.07 -6.23 -14.10
C ASP A 22 9.32 -6.73 -12.86
N ILE A 23 9.76 -6.38 -11.66
CA ILE A 23 9.05 -6.72 -10.41
C ILE A 23 7.65 -6.08 -10.39
N ILE A 24 7.55 -4.81 -10.79
CA ILE A 24 6.26 -4.11 -10.83
C ILE A 24 5.34 -4.69 -11.91
N LEU A 25 5.86 -4.98 -13.10
CA LEU A 25 5.11 -5.63 -14.16
C LEU A 25 4.54 -6.99 -13.70
N ARG A 26 5.35 -7.79 -12.99
CA ARG A 26 4.88 -9.08 -12.43
C ARG A 26 3.79 -8.90 -11.38
N ALA A 27 3.84 -7.84 -10.58
CA ALA A 27 2.78 -7.51 -9.63
C ALA A 27 1.47 -7.15 -10.34
N GLU A 28 1.54 -6.33 -11.40
CA GLU A 28 0.38 -5.94 -12.21
C GLU A 28 -0.26 -7.16 -12.89
N GLN A 29 0.55 -8.01 -13.55
CA GLN A 29 0.09 -9.26 -14.15
C GLN A 29 -0.60 -10.19 -13.14
N ALA A 30 -0.09 -10.27 -11.91
CA ALA A 30 -0.71 -11.07 -10.86
C ALA A 30 -2.11 -10.56 -10.52
N ILE A 31 -2.27 -9.23 -10.44
CA ILE A 31 -3.56 -8.59 -10.15
C ILE A 31 -4.54 -8.82 -11.31
N GLU A 32 -4.09 -8.73 -12.56
CA GLU A 32 -4.92 -9.00 -13.75
C GLU A 32 -5.50 -10.41 -13.76
N VAL A 33 -4.74 -11.41 -13.29
CA VAL A 33 -5.21 -12.80 -13.18
C VAL A 33 -5.93 -13.11 -11.86
N GLY A 34 -6.22 -12.08 -11.05
CA GLY A 34 -6.99 -12.21 -9.80
C GLY A 34 -6.18 -12.64 -8.57
N ILE A 35 -4.85 -12.56 -8.62
CA ILE A 35 -3.96 -12.78 -7.47
C ILE A 35 -3.69 -11.41 -6.82
N PHE A 36 -4.51 -11.06 -5.84
CA PHE A 36 -4.42 -9.78 -5.15
C PHE A 36 -3.36 -9.76 -4.03
N PRO A 37 -2.81 -8.57 -3.70
CA PRO A 37 -1.96 -8.41 -2.52
C PRO A 37 -2.69 -8.77 -1.23
N GLU A 38 -2.01 -9.46 -0.32
CA GLU A 38 -2.59 -9.91 0.95
C GLU A 38 -2.16 -9.01 2.10
N ARG A 39 -3.11 -8.57 2.93
CA ARG A 39 -2.80 -7.75 4.10
C ARG A 39 -1.92 -8.52 5.07
N ILE A 40 -0.85 -7.88 5.55
CA ILE A 40 0.02 -8.43 6.58
C ILE A 40 -0.72 -8.40 7.92
N SER A 41 -0.96 -9.56 8.52
CA SER A 41 -1.73 -9.70 9.77
C SER A 41 -1.01 -9.14 10.99
N GLN A 42 0.32 -9.21 11.00
CA GLN A 42 1.17 -8.67 12.06
C GLN A 42 1.84 -7.37 11.58
N GLY A 43 1.52 -6.23 12.22
CA GLY A 43 2.16 -4.94 11.90
C GLY A 43 1.20 -3.74 11.86
N SER A 44 1.62 -2.70 11.13
CA SER A 44 0.77 -1.53 10.85
C SER A 44 -0.34 -1.91 9.87
N SER A 45 -1.53 -1.30 10.02
CA SER A 45 -2.72 -1.65 9.24
C SER A 45 -2.50 -1.54 7.72
N GLY A 46 -1.71 -0.59 7.24
CA GLY A 46 -1.52 -0.34 5.80
C GLY A 46 -0.32 -1.05 5.16
N SER A 47 -0.14 -2.35 5.37
CA SER A 47 0.93 -3.12 4.70
C SER A 47 0.38 -4.38 4.04
N TYR A 48 0.82 -4.66 2.81
CA TYR A 48 0.36 -5.78 1.98
C TYR A 48 1.54 -6.56 1.38
N PHE A 49 1.48 -7.88 1.39
CA PHE A 49 2.37 -8.74 0.61
C PHE A 49 1.91 -8.77 -0.84
N VAL A 50 2.75 -8.26 -1.73
CA VAL A 50 2.56 -8.31 -3.18
C VAL A 50 3.05 -9.65 -3.70
N LYS A 51 2.29 -10.27 -4.59
CA LYS A 51 2.56 -11.59 -5.15
C LYS A 51 2.77 -11.52 -6.66
N ASP A 52 3.54 -12.46 -7.18
CA ASP A 52 3.63 -12.72 -8.62
C ASP A 52 2.49 -13.64 -9.09
N PRO A 53 2.36 -13.91 -10.40
CA PRO A 53 1.35 -14.84 -10.92
C PRO A 53 1.50 -16.28 -10.41
N LYS A 54 2.67 -16.64 -9.86
CA LYS A 54 2.95 -17.94 -9.22
C LYS A 54 2.65 -17.92 -7.72
N ARG A 55 2.05 -16.85 -7.19
CA ARG A 55 1.73 -16.61 -5.78
C ARG A 55 2.94 -16.50 -4.85
N LYS A 56 4.15 -16.30 -5.39
CA LYS A 56 5.35 -16.01 -4.60
C LYS A 56 5.33 -14.54 -4.17
N ILE A 57 5.68 -14.27 -2.92
CA ILE A 57 5.82 -12.90 -2.40
C ILE A 57 7.04 -12.24 -3.07
N ILE A 58 6.83 -11.09 -3.68
CA ILE A 58 7.86 -10.33 -4.41
C ILE A 58 8.08 -8.92 -3.85
N GLY A 59 7.22 -8.46 -2.94
CA GLY A 59 7.39 -7.15 -2.32
C GLY A 59 6.38 -6.86 -1.20
N VAL A 60 6.57 -5.72 -0.56
CA VAL A 60 5.62 -5.17 0.43
C VAL A 60 5.11 -3.82 -0.08
N PHE A 61 3.80 -3.73 -0.30
CA PHE A 61 3.15 -2.50 -0.70
C PHE A 61 2.53 -1.79 0.51
N LYS A 62 2.77 -0.48 0.61
CA LYS A 62 2.28 0.37 1.69
C LYS A 62 1.57 1.59 1.09
N PRO A 63 0.23 1.58 0.98
CA PRO A 63 -0.48 2.71 0.41
C PRO A 63 -0.49 3.90 1.38
N LYS A 64 -0.19 5.09 0.85
CA LYS A 64 -0.16 6.36 1.60
C LYS A 64 -1.48 6.64 2.33
N SER A 65 -2.61 6.26 1.75
CA SER A 65 -3.95 6.49 2.33
C SER A 65 -4.25 5.66 3.58
N GLU A 66 -3.50 4.57 3.84
CA GLU A 66 -3.65 3.70 5.02
C GLU A 66 -2.58 3.91 6.10
N GLU A 67 -1.74 4.94 5.93
CA GLU A 67 -0.79 5.34 6.95
C GLU A 67 -1.46 5.69 8.29
N PRO A 68 -0.73 5.69 9.42
CA PRO A 68 -1.18 6.15 10.74
C PRO A 68 -2.19 7.29 10.83
N TYR A 69 -2.12 8.25 9.92
CA TYR A 69 -2.97 9.44 9.84
C TYR A 69 -3.67 9.56 8.48
N GLY A 70 -3.59 8.53 7.65
CA GLY A 70 -4.26 8.45 6.37
C GLY A 70 -5.78 8.36 6.54
N GLN A 71 -6.51 8.95 5.60
CA GLN A 71 -7.97 9.09 5.65
C GLN A 71 -8.72 7.75 5.70
N LEU A 72 -8.09 6.66 5.26
CA LEU A 72 -8.69 5.32 5.19
C LEU A 72 -8.10 4.34 6.21
N ASN A 73 -7.43 4.81 7.27
CA ASN A 73 -6.88 3.90 8.27
C ASN A 73 -8.03 3.23 9.08
N PRO A 74 -8.18 1.89 9.01
CA PRO A 74 -9.28 1.19 9.68
C PRO A 74 -9.13 1.14 11.22
N LYS A 75 -8.00 1.58 11.77
CA LYS A 75 -7.80 1.70 13.22
C LYS A 75 -8.38 3.03 13.72
N TRP A 76 -9.71 3.08 13.88
CA TRP A 76 -10.44 4.17 14.57
C TRP A 76 -9.93 4.43 16.00
N THR A 77 -9.17 3.49 16.58
CA THR A 77 -8.48 3.58 17.87
C THR A 77 -7.41 4.68 17.97
N LYS A 78 -6.90 5.23 16.86
CA LYS A 78 -5.94 6.36 16.92
C LYS A 78 -6.60 7.72 17.18
N TYR A 79 -7.91 7.87 16.89
CA TYR A 79 -8.65 9.07 17.28
C TYR A 79 -8.83 9.13 18.80
N VAL A 80 -9.13 8.00 19.44
CA VAL A 80 -9.26 7.91 20.91
C VAL A 80 -7.94 8.19 21.63
N HIS A 81 -6.80 7.72 21.11
CA HIS A 81 -5.48 8.12 21.64
C HIS A 81 -5.18 9.62 21.46
N LYS A 82 -5.64 10.25 20.38
CA LYS A 82 -5.49 11.70 20.16
C LYS A 82 -6.35 12.54 21.10
N VAL A 83 -7.48 11.99 21.58
CA VAL A 83 -8.46 12.71 22.42
C VAL A 83 -8.30 12.43 23.92
N CYS A 84 -7.83 11.25 24.34
CA CYS A 84 -7.87 10.82 25.75
C CYS A 84 -6.52 10.79 26.49
N CYS A 85 -5.36 10.97 25.82
CA CYS A 85 -4.06 10.94 26.51
C CYS A 85 -3.01 11.88 25.88
N PRO A 86 -3.00 13.18 26.21
CA PRO A 86 -2.06 14.15 25.65
C PRO A 86 -0.61 14.02 26.19
N CYS A 87 -0.27 12.98 26.96
CA CYS A 87 1.01 12.89 27.70
C CYS A 87 1.88 11.64 27.42
N CYS A 88 1.38 10.57 26.77
CA CYS A 88 2.17 9.33 26.59
C CYS A 88 2.47 8.93 25.14
N PHE A 89 2.05 9.70 24.13
CA PHE A 89 2.46 9.49 22.74
C PHE A 89 3.43 10.59 22.32
N GLY A 90 4.70 10.35 22.66
CA GLY A 90 5.82 11.25 22.38
C GLY A 90 6.07 11.48 20.89
N ARG A 91 6.21 12.78 20.56
CA ARG A 91 7.02 13.40 19.50
C ARG A 91 7.23 12.59 18.22
N GLY A 92 6.61 13.05 17.12
CA GLY A 92 7.16 12.80 15.79
C GLY A 92 8.58 13.36 15.73
N CYS A 93 9.54 12.50 15.45
CA CYS A 93 10.87 12.86 14.98
C CYS A 93 10.84 13.02 13.46
#